data_AF-A0A1Z4ETL5-F1
#
_entry.id   AF-A0A1Z4ETL5-F1
#
_cell.length_a   1.000
_cell.length_b   1.000
_cell.length_c   1.000
_cell.angle_alpha   90.00
_cell.angle_beta   90.00
_cell.angle_gamma   90.00
#
_symmetry.space_group_name_H-M   'P 1'
#
loop_
_entity.id
_entity.type
_entity.pdbx_description
1 polymer ?
#
loop_
_entity_poly.entity_id
_entity_poly.type
_entity_poly.pdbx_seq_one_letter_code
_entity_poly.pdbx_strand_id
1 'polypeptide(L)' 'MRAYYQLRVSDYDENRDISVYVANWDEGQGLAAASAADRHCSMVSRKKEPDYADWWMYRGSFLVGIVSLERRYQ' A
#
# COMPACT_ATOMS: atom_id res chain seq x y z
N MET A 1 15.40 -18.77 6.83
CA MET A 1 14.32 -17.78 6.90
C MET A 1 14.13 -17.19 5.51
N ARG A 2 12.93 -17.30 4.93
CA ARG A 2 12.60 -16.69 3.63
C ARG A 2 11.71 -15.48 3.90
N ALA A 3 12.08 -14.34 3.31
CA ALA A 3 11.24 -13.16 3.34
C ALA A 3 10.17 -13.22 2.24
N TYR A 4 8.98 -12.74 2.54
CA TYR A 4 7.93 -12.49 1.57
C TYR A 4 7.31 -11.11 1.83
N TYR A 5 6.77 -10.52 0.78
CA TYR A 5 6.29 -9.15 0.79
C TYR A 5 4.79 -9.15 0.52
N GLN A 6 4.02 -8.53 1.39
CA GLN A 6 2.58 -8.44 1.27
C GLN A 6 2.16 -6.99 1.15
N LEU A 7 1.54 -6.64 0.04
CA LEU A 7 0.84 -5.37 -0.14
C LEU A 7 -0.63 -5.55 0.27
N ARG A 8 -1.18 -4.60 1.00
CA ARG A 8 -2.59 -4.50 1.33
C ARG A 8 -3.09 -3.13 0.92
N VAL A 9 -4.25 -3.10 0.28
CA VAL A 9 -4.95 -1.87 -0.09
C VAL A 9 -6.34 -1.95 0.51
N SER A 10 -6.61 -1.06 1.47
CA SER A 10 -7.95 -0.82 2.00
C SER A 10 -8.53 0.38 1.28
N ASP A 11 -9.50 0.12 0.41
CA ASP A 11 -10.22 1.11 -0.38
C ASP A 11 -11.56 1.41 0.30
N TYR A 12 -11.71 2.62 0.83
CA TYR A 12 -12.91 3.03 1.56
C TYR A 12 -14.01 3.53 0.64
N ASP A 13 -13.68 3.98 -0.58
CA ASP A 13 -14.67 4.41 -1.57
C ASP A 13 -15.41 3.18 -2.13
N GLU A 14 -14.67 2.12 -2.45
CA GLU A 14 -15.23 0.86 -2.97
C GLU A 14 -15.60 -0.15 -1.87
N ASN A 15 -15.33 0.19 -0.60
CA ASN A 15 -15.48 -0.70 0.55
C ASN A 15 -14.83 -2.08 0.31
N ARG A 16 -13.58 -2.06 -0.15
CA ARG A 16 -12.86 -3.23 -0.63
C ARG A 16 -11.46 -3.32 -0.03
N ASP A 17 -11.14 -4.49 0.51
CA ASP A 17 -9.78 -4.84 0.92
C ASP A 17 -9.14 -5.78 -0.10
N ILE A 18 -7.96 -5.43 -0.58
CA ILE A 18 -7.17 -6.22 -1.53
C ILE A 18 -5.85 -6.58 -0.87
N SER A 19 -5.40 -7.82 -1.03
CA SER A 19 -4.05 -8.22 -0.64
C SER A 19 -3.35 -8.98 -1.75
N VAL A 20 -2.10 -8.60 -2.01
CA VAL A 20 -1.27 -9.17 -3.07
C VAL A 20 0.11 -9.50 -2.50
N TYR A 21 0.64 -10.67 -2.85
CA TYR A 21 2.03 -11.01 -2.61
C TYR A 21 2.90 -10.48 -3.75
N VAL A 22 3.96 -9.77 -3.41
CA VAL A 22 4.89 -9.16 -4.38
C VAL A 22 6.26 -9.81 -4.26
N ALA A 23 7.03 -9.83 -5.35
CA ALA A 23 8.32 -10.49 -5.42
C ALA A 23 9.38 -9.78 -4.57
N ASN A 24 9.30 -8.46 -4.44
CA ASN A 24 10.23 -7.66 -3.65
C ASN A 24 9.60 -6.34 -3.15
N TRP A 25 10.36 -5.61 -2.32
CA TRP A 25 9.92 -4.35 -1.72
C TRP A 25 9.62 -3.26 -2.75
N ASP A 26 10.48 -3.12 -3.76
CA ASP A 26 10.38 -2.06 -4.77
C ASP A 26 9.15 -2.26 -5.66
N GLU A 27 8.83 -3.51 -6.03
CA GLU A 27 7.58 -3.85 -6.70
C GLU A 27 6.36 -3.47 -5.85
N GLY A 28 6.39 -3.76 -4.55
CA GLY A 28 5.34 -3.36 -3.63
C GLY A 28 5.13 -1.85 -3.58
N GLN A 29 6.21 -1.07 -3.56
CA GLN A 29 6.13 0.41 -3.60
C GLN A 29 5.59 0.91 -4.95
N GLY A 30 6.03 0.30 -6.05
CA GLY A 30 5.54 0.62 -7.40
C GLY A 30 4.04 0.38 -7.52
N LEU A 31 3.54 -0.76 -7.03
CA LEU A 31 2.12 -1.09 -7.03
C LEU A 31 1.31 -0.16 -6.10
N ALA A 32 1.85 0.25 -4.97
CA ALA A 32 1.21 1.25 -4.11
C ALA A 32 1.03 2.59 -4.85
N ALA A 33 2.09 3.08 -5.50
CA ALA A 33 2.05 4.32 -6.27
C ALA A 33 1.10 4.22 -7.47
N ALA A 34 1.12 3.11 -8.21
CA ALA A 34 0.20 2.85 -9.31
C ALA A 34 -1.27 2.82 -8.84
N SER A 35 -1.54 2.13 -7.73
CA SER A 35 -2.88 2.04 -7.13
C SER A 35 -3.49 3.42 -6.80
N ALA A 36 -2.67 4.35 -6.29
CA ALA A 36 -3.12 5.72 -6.01
C ALA A 36 -3.32 6.53 -7.31
N ALA A 37 -2.41 6.38 -8.28
CA ALA A 37 -2.49 7.08 -9.58
C ALA A 37 -3.72 6.66 -10.39
N ASP A 38 -3.99 5.35 -10.49
CA ASP A 38 -5.15 4.79 -11.20
C ASP A 38 -6.49 5.26 -10.62
N ARG A 39 -6.50 5.61 -9.32
CA ARG A 39 -7.67 6.12 -8.60
C ARG A 39 -7.75 7.64 -8.53
N HIS A 40 -6.84 8.35 -9.21
CA HIS A 40 -6.70 9.80 -9.17
C HIS A 40 -6.59 10.36 -7.74
N CYS A 41 -5.84 9.66 -6.89
CA CYS A 41 -5.62 10.03 -5.49
C CYS A 41 -4.21 10.60 -5.31
N SER A 42 -4.07 11.57 -4.40
CA SER A 42 -2.75 11.90 -3.83
C SER A 42 -2.38 10.86 -2.78
N MET A 43 -1.09 10.59 -2.63
CA MET A 43 -0.58 9.59 -1.70
C MET A 43 0.42 10.23 -0.75
N VAL A 44 0.23 10.02 0.55
CA VAL A 44 1.08 10.58 1.60
C VAL A 44 1.68 9.44 2.42
N SER A 45 3.00 9.40 2.52
CA SER A 45 3.71 8.45 3.41
C SER A 45 3.37 8.79 4.86
N ARG A 46 2.89 7.80 5.62
CA ARG A 46 2.51 7.99 7.02
C ARG A 46 3.48 7.30 7.97
N LYS A 47 3.83 6.06 7.69
CA LYS A 47 4.77 5.28 8.48
C LYS A 47 5.78 4.62 7.56
N LYS A 48 7.04 4.59 8.00
CA LYS A 48 8.12 3.85 7.35
C LYS A 48 9.05 3.27 8.42
N GLU A 49 9.05 1.95 8.49
CA GLU A 49 9.90 1.10 9.31
C GLU A 49 10.69 0.15 8.37
N PRO A 50 11.73 -0.55 8.85
CA PRO A 50 12.54 -1.43 8.01
C PRO A 50 11.76 -2.52 7.26
N ASP A 51 10.68 -3.01 7.87
CA ASP A 51 9.86 -4.10 7.37
C ASP A 51 8.39 -3.72 7.17
N TYR A 52 8.04 -2.44 7.32
CA TYR A 52 6.68 -1.96 7.16
C TYR A 52 6.65 -0.54 6.60
N ALA A 53 5.76 -0.28 5.65
CA ALA A 53 5.44 1.07 5.23
C ALA A 53 3.93 1.19 5.03
N ASP A 54 3.38 2.37 5.31
CA ASP A 54 2.04 2.70 4.89
C ASP A 54 1.93 4.11 4.28
N TRP A 55 0.95 4.19 3.40
CA TRP A 55 0.57 5.40 2.70
C TRP A 55 -0.93 5.60 2.82
N TRP A 56 -1.33 6.84 3.01
CA TRP A 56 -2.73 7.23 2.97
C TRP A 56 -3.04 7.82 1.60
N MET A 57 -4.13 7.37 1.01
CA MET A 57 -4.64 7.84 -0.27
C MET A 57 -5.76 8.87 -0.03
N TYR A 58 -5.64 10.02 -0.67
CA TYR A 58 -6.60 11.11 -0.53
C TYR A 58 -7.17 11.53 -1.88
N ARG A 59 -8.47 11.82 -1.91
CA ARG A 59 -9.12 12.56 -3.00
C ARG A 59 -9.49 13.94 -2.49
N GLY A 60 -8.71 14.95 -2.88
CA GLY A 60 -8.77 16.27 -2.25
C GLY A 60 -8.32 16.17 -0.79
N SER A 61 -9.21 16.51 0.15
CA SER A 61 -8.97 16.41 1.60
C SER A 61 -9.54 15.14 2.25
N PHE A 62 -10.27 14.31 1.49
CA PHE A 62 -10.91 13.10 2.03
C PHE A 62 -9.97 11.90 1.95
N LEU A 63 -9.82 11.19 3.08
CA LEU A 63 -9.11 9.92 3.13
C LEU A 63 -9.99 8.86 2.47
N VAL A 64 -9.51 8.27 1.38
CA VAL A 64 -10.26 7.28 0.58
C VAL A 64 -9.63 5.89 0.64
N GLY A 65 -8.44 5.77 1.23
CA GLY A 65 -7.87 4.46 1.47
C GLY A 65 -6.51 4.47 2.14
N ILE A 66 -6.06 3.28 2.51
CA ILE A 66 -4.74 3.03 3.10
C ILE A 66 -4.07 1.93 2.29
N VAL A 67 -2.80 2.13 1.95
CA VAL A 67 -1.95 1.11 1.36
C VAL A 67 -0.86 0.77 2.36
N SER A 68 -0.68 -0.51 2.68
CA SER A 68 0.36 -1.00 3.59
C SER A 68 1.21 -2.05 2.91
N LEU A 69 2.53 -1.95 3.02
CA LEU A 69 3.50 -2.92 2.55
C LEU A 69 4.26 -3.50 3.74
N GLU A 70 4.29 -4.81 3.86
CA GLU A 70 4.95 -5.51 4.97
C GLU A 70 5.92 -6.57 4.44
N ARG A 71 7.16 -6.57 4.95
CA ARG A 71 8.11 -7.68 4.81
C ARG A 71 7.92 -8.63 5.98
N ARG A 72 7.58 -9.88 5.69
CA ARG A 72 7.35 -10.93 6.68
C ARG A 72 8.38 -12.03 6.51
N TYR A 73 8.63 -12.76 7.58
CA TYR A 73 9.61 -13.85 7.61
C TYR A 73 8.94 -15.18 7.99
N GLN A 74 9.29 -16.24 7.28
CA GLN A 74 8.95 -17.63 7.57
C GLN A 74 10.22 -18.49 7.65
#